data_AF-F3FF36-F1
#
_entry.id   AF-F3FF36-F1
#
_cell.length_a   1.000
_cell.length_b   1.000
_cell.length_c   1.000
_cell.angle_alpha   90.00
_cell.angle_beta   90.00
_cell.angle_gamma   90.00
#
_symmetry.space_group_name_H-M   'P 1'
#
loop_
_entity.id
_entity.type
_entity.pdbx_description
1 polymer ?
#
loop_
_entity_poly.entity_id
_entity_poly.type
_entity_poly.pdbx_seq_one_letter_code
_entity_poly.pdbx_strand_id
1 'polypeptide(L)'
;MSKLAHDAASAVSAPFFRGKRCGLALGLLGISAIPDPAQAQGFLDDSHGTLTLRNYYMDRDYKDDGAKTATREWAQGFIMNAESGFTQGPVGFGLDARALVGVKLDSSPDRSGTELLPVSASDGRAADE
;
A
#
# COMPACT_ATOMS: atom_id res chain seq x y z
N MET A 1 -37.81 59.25 -7.74
CA MET A 1 -39.08 59.89 -7.32
C MET A 1 -40.18 58.87 -7.62
N SER A 2 -40.96 58.33 -6.70
CA SER A 2 -41.51 58.93 -5.49
C SER A 2 -41.81 57.86 -4.44
N LYS A 3 -41.76 58.34 -3.20
CA LYS A 3 -42.04 57.68 -1.92
C LYS A 3 -43.55 57.41 -1.73
N LEU A 4 -43.79 56.37 -0.93
CA LEU A 4 -44.77 56.24 0.16
C LEU A 4 -46.27 56.32 -0.15
N ALA A 5 -47.01 55.35 0.38
CA ALA A 5 -48.11 55.59 1.32
C ALA A 5 -48.63 54.22 1.81
N HIS A 6 -48.44 53.91 3.08
CA HIS A 6 -49.43 54.05 4.15
C HIS A 6 -50.20 52.73 4.37
N ASP A 7 -49.56 51.91 5.19
CA ASP A 7 -50.09 51.24 6.37
C ASP A 7 -51.56 51.57 6.74
N ALA A 8 -52.38 50.53 6.95
CA ALA A 8 -52.92 50.23 8.28
C ALA A 8 -54.03 49.15 8.25
N ALA A 9 -53.83 48.16 9.12
CA ALA A 9 -54.83 47.47 9.96
C ALA A 9 -55.98 46.67 9.28
N SER A 10 -55.96 45.33 9.33
CA SER A 10 -56.47 44.47 10.43
C SER A 10 -58.00 44.47 10.50
N ALA A 11 -58.74 43.36 10.40
CA ALA A 11 -58.52 42.08 11.06
C ALA A 11 -59.06 40.88 10.25
N VAL A 12 -58.34 39.76 10.38
CA VAL A 12 -58.60 38.46 9.77
C VAL A 12 -59.60 37.65 10.60
N SER A 13 -60.63 37.16 9.92
CA SER A 13 -61.52 36.08 10.36
C SER A 13 -60.74 34.75 10.38
N ALA A 14 -60.82 34.00 11.47
CA ALA A 14 -60.47 32.57 11.48
C ALA A 14 -61.70 31.79 10.97
N PRO A 15 -61.56 30.68 10.22
CA PRO A 15 -60.83 29.53 10.76
C PRO A 15 -60.17 28.58 9.74
N PHE A 16 -59.46 27.62 10.33
CA PHE A 16 -59.28 26.26 9.83
C PHE A 16 -58.39 26.05 8.61
N PHE A 17 -57.09 25.81 8.82
CA PHE A 17 -56.34 24.95 7.90
C PHE A 17 -55.31 24.08 8.62
N ARG A 18 -55.51 22.78 8.44
CA ARG A 18 -54.56 21.68 8.58
C ARG A 18 -53.35 21.97 7.69
N GLY A 19 -52.14 21.94 8.25
CA GLY A 19 -50.92 22.02 7.43
C GLY A 19 -49.66 22.31 8.25
N LYS A 20 -48.89 21.25 8.49
CA LYS A 20 -47.46 21.17 8.88
C LYS A 20 -46.79 22.49 9.25
N ARG A 21 -46.67 22.77 10.56
CA ARG A 21 -45.76 23.80 11.07
C ARG A 21 -44.39 23.19 11.30
N CYS A 22 -43.43 23.72 10.53
CA CYS A 22 -42.01 23.72 10.87
C CYS A 22 -41.85 24.07 12.36
N GLY A 23 -41.45 23.08 13.15
CA GLY A 23 -41.01 23.24 14.52
C GLY A 23 -39.51 22.96 14.55
N LEU A 24 -38.76 24.01 14.82
CA LEU A 24 -37.32 24.01 15.10
C LEU A 24 -37.03 22.99 16.22
N ALA A 25 -36.37 21.88 15.90
CA ALA A 25 -35.77 20.98 16.89
C ALA A 25 -34.26 21.08 16.75
N LEU A 26 -33.71 22.05 17.48
CA LEU A 26 -32.30 22.15 17.82
C LEU A 26 -31.97 20.96 18.73
N GLY A 27 -31.00 20.14 18.34
CA GLY A 27 -30.44 19.13 19.24
C GLY A 27 -30.18 17.80 18.55
N LEU A 28 -28.89 17.55 18.31
CA LEU A 28 -28.15 16.27 18.34
C LEU A 28 -27.03 16.26 17.28
N LEU A 29 -26.17 17.28 17.28
CA LEU A 29 -24.80 17.14 16.77
C LEU A 29 -23.93 16.68 17.94
N GLY A 30 -24.05 15.39 18.25
CA GLY A 30 -23.33 14.74 19.32
C GLY A 30 -23.12 13.27 19.00
N ILE A 31 -22.68 12.98 17.77
CA ILE A 31 -22.05 11.68 17.50
C ILE A 31 -20.62 11.86 18.00
N SER A 32 -20.38 11.51 19.26
CA SER A 32 -19.02 11.21 19.70
C SER A 32 -18.48 10.16 18.73
N ALA A 33 -17.36 10.44 18.09
CA ALA A 33 -16.61 9.42 17.36
C ALA A 33 -16.24 8.33 18.36
N ILE A 34 -17.07 7.31 18.47
CA ILE A 34 -16.70 6.06 19.10
C ILE A 34 -15.57 5.55 18.20
N PRO A 35 -14.33 5.38 18.70
CA PRO A 35 -13.31 4.73 17.91
C PRO A 35 -13.85 3.35 17.59
N ASP A 36 -14.15 3.11 16.32
CA ASP A 36 -14.46 1.77 15.84
C ASP A 36 -13.24 0.92 16.18
N PRO A 37 -13.34 -0.10 17.05
CA PRO A 37 -12.18 -0.92 17.35
C PRO A 37 -11.70 -1.48 16.02
N ALA A 38 -10.45 -1.15 15.66
CA ALA A 38 -9.83 -1.65 14.44
C ALA A 38 -10.05 -3.17 14.40
N GLN A 39 -10.89 -3.61 13.46
CA GLN A 39 -11.33 -5.00 13.36
C GLN A 39 -10.15 -5.80 12.79
N ALA A 40 -9.21 -6.19 13.64
CA ALA A 40 -8.25 -7.24 13.29
C ALA A 40 -9.00 -8.57 13.33
N GLN A 41 -9.12 -9.25 12.19
CA GLN A 41 -9.77 -10.55 12.12
C GLN A 41 -8.96 -11.56 12.95
N GLY A 42 -7.64 -11.42 12.97
CA GLY A 42 -6.74 -12.12 13.88
C GLY A 42 -5.32 -12.23 13.31
N PHE A 43 -4.38 -12.66 14.15
CA PHE A 43 -2.98 -12.81 13.77
C PHE A 43 -2.80 -13.74 12.57
N LEU A 44 -3.55 -14.86 12.53
CA LEU A 44 -3.52 -15.81 11.41
C LEU A 44 -4.54 -15.50 10.33
N ASP A 45 -5.74 -15.02 10.71
CA ASP A 45 -6.85 -14.82 9.78
C ASP A 45 -6.60 -13.70 8.77
N ASP A 46 -5.83 -12.67 9.18
CA ASP A 46 -5.39 -11.59 8.28
C ASP A 46 -3.95 -11.79 7.77
N SER A 47 -3.35 -12.97 8.01
CA SER A 47 -2.02 -13.27 7.45
C SER A 47 -2.08 -13.39 5.93
N HIS A 48 -1.06 -12.86 5.26
CA HIS A 48 -0.91 -13.01 3.83
C HIS A 48 0.58 -13.11 3.45
N GLY A 49 0.82 -13.55 2.23
CA GLY A 49 2.18 -13.70 1.74
C GLY A 49 2.26 -13.74 0.23
N THR A 50 3.44 -13.45 -0.27
CA THR A 50 3.76 -13.49 -1.70
C THR A 50 5.02 -14.32 -1.91
N LEU A 51 5.00 -15.17 -2.95
CA LEU A 51 6.18 -15.83 -3.46
C LEU A 51 6.41 -15.36 -4.89
N THR A 52 7.49 -14.62 -5.10
CA THR A 52 7.90 -14.16 -6.43
C THR A 52 9.01 -15.06 -6.95
N LEU A 53 8.74 -15.68 -8.10
CA LEU A 53 9.72 -16.45 -8.87
C LEU A 53 10.25 -15.55 -9.97
N ARG A 54 11.54 -15.22 -9.92
CA ARG A 54 12.19 -14.33 -10.89
C ARG A 54 13.26 -15.08 -11.67
N ASN A 55 12.91 -15.55 -12.86
CA ASN A 55 13.91 -16.01 -13.81
C ASN A 55 14.47 -14.80 -14.57
N TYR A 56 15.78 -14.61 -14.59
CA TYR A 56 16.37 -13.41 -15.19
C TYR A 56 17.71 -13.72 -15.89
N TYR A 57 17.74 -13.44 -17.19
CA TYR A 57 18.92 -13.49 -18.03
C TYR A 57 19.35 -12.06 -18.35
N MET A 58 20.63 -11.74 -18.12
CA MET A 58 21.18 -10.42 -18.39
C MET A 58 22.43 -10.55 -19.25
N ASP A 59 22.43 -9.79 -20.34
CA ASP A 59 23.53 -9.74 -21.31
C ASP A 59 23.83 -8.28 -21.62
N ARG A 60 25.07 -7.87 -21.38
CA ARG A 60 25.54 -6.49 -21.58
C ARG A 60 26.85 -6.53 -22.33
N ASP A 61 26.83 -6.02 -23.56
CA ASP A 61 28.03 -5.79 -24.35
C ASP A 61 28.49 -4.34 -24.17
N TYR A 62 29.72 -4.14 -23.70
CA TYR A 62 30.34 -2.82 -23.59
C TYR A 62 31.00 -2.44 -24.92
N LYS A 63 31.01 -1.14 -25.25
CA LYS A 63 31.57 -0.61 -26.50
C LYS A 63 32.75 0.35 -26.25
N ASP A 64 33.26 0.37 -25.02
CA ASP A 64 34.41 1.16 -24.62
C ASP A 64 35.67 0.30 -24.50
N ASP A 65 36.81 0.94 -24.28
CA ASP A 65 38.12 0.29 -24.07
C ASP A 65 38.30 -0.16 -22.59
N GLY A 66 37.19 -0.42 -21.89
CA GLY A 66 37.18 -0.79 -20.48
C GLY A 66 37.77 -2.17 -20.21
N ALA A 67 38.00 -2.46 -18.92
CA ALA A 67 38.58 -3.73 -18.48
C ALA A 67 37.70 -4.96 -18.77
N LYS A 68 36.39 -4.78 -19.04
CA LYS A 68 35.47 -5.84 -19.42
C LYS A 68 34.77 -5.50 -20.74
N THR A 69 34.85 -6.41 -21.71
CA THR A 69 34.20 -6.23 -23.02
C THR A 69 32.72 -6.58 -23.00
N ALA A 70 32.30 -7.49 -22.12
CA ALA A 70 30.89 -7.83 -21.92
C ALA A 70 30.65 -8.66 -20.64
N THR A 71 29.43 -8.59 -20.11
CA THR A 71 28.96 -9.39 -18.95
C THR A 71 27.67 -10.13 -19.30
N ARG A 72 27.56 -11.39 -18.85
CA ARG A 72 26.44 -12.27 -19.16
C ARG A 72 26.22 -13.26 -18.02
N GLU A 73 25.04 -13.25 -17.42
CA GLU A 73 24.67 -14.15 -16.32
C GLU A 73 23.18 -14.54 -16.40
N TRP A 74 22.87 -15.77 -15.98
CA TRP A 74 21.52 -16.30 -15.84
C TRP A 74 21.29 -16.78 -14.40
N ALA A 75 20.21 -16.31 -13.79
CA ALA A 75 19.86 -16.69 -12.42
C ALA A 75 18.36 -16.90 -12.24
N GLN A 76 18.03 -17.72 -11.24
CA GLN A 76 16.68 -17.89 -10.72
C GLN A 76 16.60 -17.34 -9.30
N GLY A 77 15.75 -16.33 -9.09
CA GLY A 77 15.44 -15.77 -7.78
C GLY A 77 14.14 -16.32 -7.20
N PHE A 78 14.12 -16.49 -5.89
CA PHE A 78 12.96 -16.79 -5.06
C PHE A 78 12.86 -15.70 -3.98
N ILE A 79 11.81 -14.89 -4.01
CA ILE A 79 11.57 -13.84 -3.03
C ILE A 79 10.26 -14.16 -2.32
N MET A 80 10.36 -14.47 -1.04
CA MET A 80 9.21 -14.76 -0.19
C MET A 80 9.00 -13.61 0.79
N ASN A 81 7.77 -13.10 0.82
CA ASN A 81 7.31 -12.19 1.86
C ASN A 81 6.13 -12.84 2.58
N ALA A 82 6.14 -12.82 3.90
CA ALA A 82 5.03 -13.26 4.74
C ALA A 82 4.78 -12.18 5.80
N GLU A 83 3.53 -11.77 5.93
CA GLU A 83 3.11 -10.72 6.84
C GLU A 83 1.93 -11.28 7.63
N SER A 84 2.03 -11.26 8.96
CA SER A 84 0.92 -11.71 9.81
C SER A 84 -0.17 -10.64 9.89
N GLY A 85 -1.36 -11.06 10.27
CA GLY A 85 -2.35 -10.13 10.82
C GLY A 85 -1.91 -9.57 12.17
N PHE A 86 -2.71 -8.66 12.73
CA PHE A 86 -2.51 -8.17 14.09
C PHE A 86 -3.28 -9.02 15.11
N THR A 87 -2.72 -9.20 16.32
CA THR A 87 -3.47 -9.78 17.43
C THR A 87 -4.66 -8.91 17.83
N GLN A 88 -5.78 -9.52 18.22
CA GLN A 88 -6.97 -8.80 18.69
C GLN A 88 -6.70 -8.12 20.05
N GLY A 89 -7.21 -6.91 20.20
CA GLY A 89 -7.12 -6.13 21.43
C GLY A 89 -6.91 -4.64 21.16
N PRO A 90 -6.90 -3.81 22.22
CA PRO A 90 -6.69 -2.38 22.08
C PRO A 90 -5.29 -2.02 21.52
N VAL A 91 -4.33 -2.94 21.61
CA VAL A 91 -3.02 -2.87 20.95
C VAL A 91 -2.77 -4.21 20.26
N GLY A 92 -2.58 -4.18 18.95
CA GLY A 92 -2.29 -5.36 18.14
C GLY A 92 -0.79 -5.51 17.85
N PHE A 93 -0.31 -6.75 17.90
CA PHE A 93 1.06 -7.12 17.51
C PHE A 93 1.03 -7.95 16.23
N GLY A 94 1.99 -7.70 15.34
CA GLY A 94 2.17 -8.43 14.09
C GLY A 94 3.65 -8.79 13.89
N LEU A 95 3.92 -9.69 12.94
CA LEU A 95 5.24 -10.15 12.57
C LEU A 95 5.34 -10.23 11.05
N ASP A 96 6.42 -9.66 10.52
CA ASP A 96 6.77 -9.76 9.10
C ASP A 96 8.07 -10.53 8.92
N ALA A 97 8.13 -11.36 7.88
CA ALA A 97 9.29 -12.14 7.50
C ALA A 97 9.54 -12.03 5.99
N ARG A 98 10.81 -11.91 5.60
CA ARG A 98 11.25 -11.89 4.20
C ARG A 98 12.44 -12.80 3.99
N ALA A 99 12.40 -13.59 2.93
CA ALA A 99 13.49 -14.48 2.53
C ALA A 99 13.81 -14.26 1.05
N LEU A 100 15.11 -14.18 0.74
CA LEU A 100 15.62 -14.00 -0.61
C LEU A 100 16.63 -15.08 -0.90
N VAL A 101 16.40 -15.86 -1.96
CA VAL A 101 17.32 -16.91 -2.43
C VAL A 101 17.57 -16.68 -3.91
N GLY A 102 18.84 -16.74 -4.31
CA GLY A 102 19.26 -16.66 -5.71
C GLY A 102 20.06 -17.90 -6.07
N VAL A 103 19.67 -18.57 -7.15
CA VAL A 103 20.37 -19.74 -7.70
C VAL A 103 21.01 -19.34 -9.01
N LYS A 104 22.33 -19.52 -9.11
CA LYS A 104 23.08 -19.36 -10.36
C LYS A 104 22.70 -20.49 -11.33
N LEU A 105 22.33 -20.13 -12.55
CA LEU A 105 22.08 -21.09 -13.63
C LEU A 105 23.21 -21.07 -14.67
N ASP A 106 23.75 -19.88 -14.98
CA ASP A 106 24.91 -19.72 -15.85
C ASP A 106 25.70 -18.45 -15.46
N SER A 107 27.00 -18.61 -15.29
CA SER A 107 27.96 -17.51 -15.16
C SER A 107 29.37 -18.05 -15.34
N SER A 108 30.29 -17.19 -15.78
CA SER A 108 31.71 -17.49 -15.94
C SER A 108 32.55 -16.32 -15.42
N PRO A 109 33.76 -16.55 -14.90
CA PRO A 109 34.58 -15.47 -14.32
C PRO A 109 34.94 -14.36 -15.33
N ASP A 110 35.01 -14.66 -16.62
CA ASP A 110 35.22 -13.68 -17.69
C ASP A 110 33.95 -12.88 -18.05
N ARG A 111 32.75 -13.36 -17.68
CA ARG A 111 31.46 -12.72 -17.97
C ARG A 111 30.64 -12.32 -16.73
N SER A 112 31.19 -12.49 -15.53
CA SER A 112 30.53 -12.18 -14.26
C SER A 112 30.41 -10.67 -14.01
N GLY A 113 29.51 -10.28 -13.11
CA GLY A 113 29.39 -8.89 -12.64
C GLY A 113 28.24 -8.13 -13.30
N THR A 114 27.13 -8.80 -13.58
CA THR A 114 25.87 -8.16 -13.95
C THR A 114 25.07 -7.67 -12.74
N GLU A 115 25.60 -7.84 -11.53
CA GLU A 115 24.93 -7.59 -10.22
C GLU A 115 23.75 -8.54 -9.92
N LEU A 116 23.58 -9.60 -10.72
CA LEU A 116 22.59 -10.64 -10.42
C LEU A 116 23.08 -11.63 -9.37
N LEU A 117 24.38 -11.87 -9.32
CA LEU A 117 25.03 -12.86 -8.47
C LEU A 117 26.18 -12.19 -7.71
N PRO A 118 26.41 -12.54 -6.44
CA PRO A 118 27.61 -12.13 -5.73
C PRO A 118 28.86 -12.64 -6.46
N VAL A 119 29.87 -11.79 -6.63
CA VAL A 119 31.13 -12.16 -7.27
C VAL A 119 32.22 -12.28 -6.21
N SER A 120 32.92 -13.41 -6.20
CA SER A 120 34.06 -13.66 -5.33
C SER A 120 35.24 -12.75 -5.70
N ALA A 121 35.83 -12.10 -4.70
CA ALA A 121 36.96 -11.19 -4.89
C ALA A 121 38.28 -11.92 -5.20
N SER A 122 38.40 -13.21 -4.91
CA SER A 122 39.64 -13.98 -5.10
C SER A 122 39.78 -14.56 -6.50
N ASP A 123 38.68 -14.98 -7.11
CA ASP A 123 38.69 -15.72 -8.39
C ASP A 123 37.69 -15.18 -9.42
N GLY A 124 36.95 -14.10 -9.11
CA GLY A 124 36.05 -13.42 -10.03
C GLY A 124 34.82 -14.25 -10.44
N ARG A 125 34.60 -15.40 -9.80
CA ARG A 125 33.45 -16.27 -10.08
C ARG A 125 32.22 -15.79 -9.35
N ALA A 126 31.07 -15.92 -10.01
CA ALA A 126 29.80 -15.81 -9.32
C ALA A 126 29.66 -16.96 -8.31
N ALA A 127 29.17 -16.65 -7.11
CA ALA A 127 29.01 -17.62 -6.03
C ALA A 127 28.19 -18.84 -6.48
N ASP A 128 28.74 -20.01 -6.23
CA ASP A 128 28.00 -21.25 -6.13
C ASP A 128 27.51 -21.32 -4.69
N GLU A 129 26.30 -20.81 -4.44
CA GLU A 129 25.53 -20.96 -3.19
C GLU A 129 25.98 -20.14 -1.95
#